data_AF-A0A444TXB6-F1
#
_entry.id   AF-A0A444TXB6-F1
#
_cell.length_a   1.000
_cell.length_b   1.000
_cell.length_c   1.000
_cell.angle_alpha   90.00
_cell.angle_beta   90.00
_cell.angle_gamma   90.00
#
_symmetry.space_group_name_H-M   'P 1'
#
loop_
_entity.id
_entity.type
_entity.pdbx_description
1 polymer ?
#
loop_
_entity_poly.entity_id
_entity_poly.type
_entity_poly.pdbx_seq_one_letter_code
_entity_poly.pdbx_strand_id
1 'polypeptide(L)'
;VCEWQTPEELKQCLDLDLREGGEPPQQILKRCKDVIKYSVKTGHPRFFNQLYAGMDHYSLVARFITEAINPSVYTFEVSPTFVMIEEVVLKKMIECVGWEEGGDGIFSPGGSVSNMYAVNLARYKNCPNIKDEGLSGMPRLVMFTSEECHYSIRKAAAFLGIGTKNVYVVPADERGKMIPEELEKQVQRAVKESKRNRNRVDCPRKRCAKSK
;
A
#
# COMPACT_ATOMS: atom_id res chain seq x y z
N VAL A 1 -12.91 -9.40 -24.97
CA VAL A 1 -12.31 -8.92 -23.70
C VAL A 1 -11.44 -7.68 -23.93
N CYS A 2 -10.58 -7.67 -24.95
CA CYS A 2 -9.82 -6.50 -25.38
C CYS A 2 -9.73 -6.47 -26.92
N GLU A 3 -9.54 -5.28 -27.49
CA GLU A 3 -9.16 -5.08 -28.89
C GLU A 3 -7.67 -4.72 -28.89
N TRP A 4 -6.83 -5.73 -29.10
CA TRP A 4 -5.38 -5.59 -28.96
C TRP A 4 -4.78 -4.71 -30.07
N GLN A 5 -3.84 -3.86 -29.69
CA GLN A 5 -2.98 -3.02 -30.53
C GLN A 5 -1.61 -2.96 -29.87
N THR A 6 -0.54 -2.84 -30.66
CA THR A 6 0.78 -2.49 -30.12
C THR A 6 0.78 -1.06 -29.56
N PRO A 7 1.73 -0.71 -28.66
CA PRO A 7 1.85 0.66 -28.17
C PRO A 7 2.01 1.71 -29.28
N GLU A 8 2.72 1.37 -30.35
CA GLU A 8 2.95 2.24 -31.50
C GLU A 8 1.67 2.46 -32.31
N GLU A 9 0.93 1.39 -32.62
CA GLU A 9 -0.36 1.46 -33.31
C GLU A 9 -1.38 2.25 -32.48
N LEU A 10 -1.45 2.00 -31.17
CA LEU A 10 -2.42 2.66 -30.29
C LEU A 10 -2.17 4.16 -30.17
N LYS A 11 -0.90 4.61 -30.15
CA LYS A 11 -0.55 6.03 -30.20
C LYS A 11 -1.09 6.70 -31.47
N GLN A 12 -1.00 6.02 -32.61
CA GLN A 12 -1.55 6.51 -33.88
C GLN A 12 -3.08 6.53 -33.86
N CYS A 13 -3.72 5.51 -33.26
CA CYS A 13 -5.18 5.46 -33.14
C CYS A 13 -5.76 6.55 -32.22
N LEU A 14 -5.04 6.95 -31.16
CA LEU A 14 -5.57 7.83 -30.12
C LEU A 14 -5.20 9.31 -30.27
N ASP A 15 -4.21 9.67 -31.10
CA ASP A 15 -3.71 11.05 -31.26
C ASP A 15 -3.53 11.76 -29.89
N LEU A 16 -2.62 11.26 -29.06
CA LEU A 16 -2.50 11.67 -27.65
C LEU A 16 -1.76 13.00 -27.42
N ASP A 17 -1.31 13.67 -28.49
CA ASP A 17 -0.56 14.91 -28.39
C ASP A 17 -1.43 16.06 -27.87
N LEU A 18 -0.96 16.74 -26.83
CA LEU A 18 -1.59 17.93 -26.28
C LEU A 18 -1.12 19.17 -27.04
N ARG A 19 -2.06 20.05 -27.41
CA ARG A 19 -1.82 21.22 -28.27
C ARG A 19 -2.30 22.51 -27.58
N GLU A 20 -1.82 23.66 -28.05
CA GLU A 20 -2.29 24.99 -27.63
C GLU A 20 -3.69 25.27 -28.21
N GLY A 21 -4.72 24.60 -27.69
CA GLY A 21 -6.10 24.78 -28.15
C GLY A 21 -7.01 23.64 -27.73
N GLY A 22 -8.29 23.95 -27.55
CA GLY A 22 -9.32 22.94 -27.33
C GLY A 22 -9.76 22.28 -28.64
N GLU A 23 -10.55 21.22 -28.50
CA GLU A 23 -11.17 20.53 -29.63
C GLU A 23 -12.70 20.68 -29.60
N PRO A 24 -13.38 20.58 -30.75
CA PRO A 24 -14.84 20.64 -30.79
C PRO A 24 -15.45 19.45 -30.02
N PRO A 25 -16.64 19.62 -29.40
CA PRO A 25 -17.28 18.56 -28.60
C PRO A 25 -17.44 17.21 -29.32
N GLN A 26 -17.65 17.23 -30.64
CA GLN A 26 -17.78 16.02 -31.45
C GLN A 26 -16.46 15.22 -31.50
N GLN A 27 -15.32 15.93 -31.54
CA GLN A 27 -14.00 15.31 -31.50
C GLN A 27 -13.72 14.74 -30.11
N ILE A 28 -14.08 15.45 -29.05
CA ILE A 28 -13.99 14.94 -27.66
C ILE A 28 -14.82 13.66 -27.50
N LEU A 29 -16.06 13.64 -27.99
CA LEU A 29 -16.92 12.45 -27.93
C LEU A 29 -16.33 11.27 -28.73
N LYS A 30 -15.71 11.55 -29.88
CA LYS A 30 -14.98 10.53 -30.65
C LYS A 30 -13.83 9.95 -29.83
N ARG A 31 -13.00 10.80 -29.20
CA ARG A 31 -11.91 10.36 -28.32
C ARG A 31 -12.41 9.50 -27.17
N CYS A 32 -13.53 9.87 -26.52
CA CYS A 32 -14.14 9.04 -25.49
C CYS A 32 -14.53 7.64 -26.02
N LYS A 33 -15.12 7.56 -27.22
CA LYS A 33 -15.47 6.28 -27.85
C LYS A 33 -14.22 5.45 -28.16
N ASP A 34 -13.16 6.07 -28.66
CA ASP A 34 -11.91 5.40 -28.99
C ASP A 34 -11.22 4.85 -27.73
N VAL A 35 -11.16 5.65 -26.64
CA VAL A 35 -10.67 5.19 -25.32
C VAL A 35 -11.47 3.98 -24.84
N ILE A 36 -12.80 4.01 -24.91
CA ILE A 36 -13.64 2.88 -24.52
C ILE A 36 -13.36 1.68 -25.42
N LYS A 37 -13.28 1.85 -26.74
CA LYS A 37 -13.08 0.80 -27.73
C LYS A 37 -11.79 0.03 -27.46
N TYR A 38 -10.67 0.72 -27.33
CA TYR A 38 -9.34 0.11 -27.19
C TYR A 38 -8.98 -0.30 -25.75
N SER A 39 -9.72 0.17 -24.72
CA SER A 39 -9.49 -0.26 -23.34
C SER A 39 -9.88 -1.72 -23.09
N VAL A 40 -9.21 -2.37 -22.13
CA VAL A 40 -9.59 -3.70 -21.65
C VAL A 40 -10.96 -3.64 -20.96
N LYS A 41 -11.86 -4.56 -21.32
CA LYS A 41 -13.20 -4.67 -20.72
C LYS A 41 -13.13 -5.50 -19.44
N THR A 42 -12.68 -4.90 -18.34
CA THR A 42 -12.52 -5.57 -17.03
C THR A 42 -13.83 -6.10 -16.44
N GLY A 43 -14.96 -5.53 -16.85
CA GLY A 43 -16.30 -6.02 -16.52
C GLY A 43 -16.76 -7.25 -17.31
N HIS A 44 -16.01 -7.71 -18.31
CA HIS A 44 -16.41 -8.86 -19.12
C HIS A 44 -16.35 -10.16 -18.29
N PRO A 45 -17.35 -11.07 -18.34
CA PRO A 45 -17.36 -12.33 -17.57
C PRO A 45 -16.23 -13.32 -17.87
N ARG A 46 -15.39 -13.00 -18.85
CA ARG A 46 -14.21 -13.79 -19.27
C ARG A 46 -12.90 -13.07 -19.01
N PHE A 47 -12.92 -12.01 -18.20
CA PHE A 47 -11.73 -11.32 -17.74
C PHE A 47 -11.27 -11.95 -16.41
N PHE A 48 -10.16 -12.70 -16.47
CA PHE A 48 -9.60 -13.41 -15.30
C PHE A 48 -8.13 -13.03 -15.06
N ASN A 49 -7.69 -11.88 -15.57
CA ASN A 49 -6.27 -11.49 -15.58
C ASN A 49 -5.77 -10.90 -14.25
N GLN A 50 -6.68 -10.42 -13.40
CA GLN A 50 -6.36 -9.67 -12.19
C GLN A 50 -7.20 -10.17 -11.01
N LEU A 51 -6.83 -9.75 -9.80
CA LEU A 51 -7.58 -10.02 -8.57
C LEU A 51 -8.85 -9.14 -8.42
N TYR A 52 -9.33 -8.57 -9.52
CA TYR A 52 -10.61 -7.86 -9.63
C TYR A 52 -11.20 -8.13 -11.00
N ALA A 53 -12.53 -8.20 -11.10
CA ALA A 53 -13.27 -8.38 -12.34
C ALA A 53 -14.73 -7.99 -12.14
N GLY A 54 -15.48 -7.85 -13.24
CA GLY A 54 -16.90 -7.56 -13.19
C GLY A 54 -17.22 -6.07 -13.02
N MET A 55 -18.50 -5.76 -12.99
CA MET A 55 -19.02 -4.39 -12.88
C MET A 55 -20.27 -4.42 -12.01
N ASP A 56 -20.12 -4.04 -10.75
CA ASP A 56 -21.26 -3.89 -9.85
C ASP A 56 -21.99 -2.57 -10.15
N HIS A 57 -23.27 -2.66 -10.51
CA HIS A 57 -24.05 -1.51 -10.98
C HIS A 57 -24.28 -0.46 -9.88
N TYR A 58 -24.47 -0.90 -8.62
CA TYR A 58 -24.66 0.01 -7.50
C TYR A 58 -23.36 0.79 -7.19
N SER A 59 -22.23 0.09 -7.17
CA SER A 59 -20.90 0.68 -7.03
C SER A 59 -20.58 1.64 -8.17
N LEU A 60 -21.01 1.35 -9.41
CA LEU A 60 -20.82 2.25 -10.55
C LEU A 60 -21.58 3.56 -10.37
N VAL A 61 -22.86 3.49 -9.95
CA VAL A 61 -23.67 4.69 -9.67
C VAL A 61 -23.05 5.49 -8.52
N ALA A 62 -22.62 4.83 -7.44
CA ALA A 62 -21.93 5.49 -6.34
C ALA A 62 -20.66 6.21 -6.79
N ARG A 63 -19.85 5.59 -7.66
CA ARG A 63 -18.66 6.23 -8.26
C ARG A 63 -19.03 7.46 -9.09
N PHE A 64 -20.08 7.39 -9.92
CA PHE A 64 -20.55 8.56 -10.66
C PHE A 64 -20.98 9.70 -9.72
N ILE A 65 -21.67 9.41 -8.62
CA ILE A 65 -22.06 10.40 -7.62
C ILE A 65 -20.81 11.03 -6.97
N THR A 66 -19.83 10.21 -6.57
CA THR A 66 -18.58 10.70 -5.98
C THR A 66 -17.83 11.62 -6.95
N GLU A 67 -17.69 11.24 -8.22
CA GLU A 67 -17.01 12.07 -9.23
C GLU A 67 -17.79 13.36 -9.54
N ALA A 68 -19.12 13.32 -9.54
CA ALA A 68 -19.96 14.50 -9.77
C ALA A 68 -19.87 15.52 -8.61
N ILE A 69 -19.71 15.04 -7.37
CA ILE A 69 -19.55 15.89 -6.18
C ILE A 69 -18.10 16.37 -6.03
N ASN A 70 -17.13 15.55 -6.46
CA ASN A 70 -15.68 15.78 -6.35
C ASN A 70 -15.23 16.15 -4.90
N PRO A 71 -15.55 15.32 -3.88
CA PRO A 71 -15.26 15.64 -2.49
C PRO A 71 -13.80 15.38 -2.11
N SER A 72 -13.34 16.03 -1.04
CA SER A 72 -12.12 15.67 -0.32
C SER A 72 -12.46 15.31 1.13
N VAL A 73 -12.12 14.09 1.56
CA VAL A 73 -12.46 13.57 2.89
C VAL A 73 -11.41 13.98 3.92
N TYR A 74 -11.29 15.30 4.13
CA TYR A 74 -10.36 15.88 5.11
C TYR A 74 -11.05 16.16 6.45
N THR A 75 -12.25 16.75 6.41
CA THR A 75 -13.05 17.08 7.59
C THR A 75 -14.52 16.88 7.32
N PHE A 76 -15.27 16.82 8.43
CA PHE A 76 -16.72 16.78 8.40
C PHE A 76 -17.36 18.00 7.72
N GLU A 77 -16.78 19.21 7.84
CA GLU A 77 -17.37 20.44 7.27
C GLU A 77 -17.51 20.38 5.74
N VAL A 78 -16.52 19.81 5.05
CA VAL A 78 -16.49 19.77 3.59
C VAL A 78 -17.00 18.45 2.99
N SER A 79 -17.04 17.38 3.80
CA SER A 79 -17.46 16.03 3.35
C SER A 79 -18.29 15.29 4.42
N PRO A 80 -19.36 15.90 4.96
CA PRO A 80 -20.06 15.36 6.14
C PRO A 80 -20.64 13.96 5.88
N THR A 81 -21.24 13.74 4.71
CA THR A 81 -21.84 12.46 4.33
C THR A 81 -20.79 11.37 4.15
N PHE A 82 -19.66 11.67 3.49
CA PHE A 82 -18.61 10.69 3.23
C PHE A 82 -17.85 10.30 4.50
N VAL A 83 -17.63 11.23 5.43
CA VAL A 83 -17.05 10.93 6.76
C VAL A 83 -17.92 9.95 7.53
N MET A 84 -19.24 10.19 7.59
CA MET A 84 -20.17 9.27 8.28
C MET A 84 -20.27 7.90 7.60
N ILE A 85 -20.26 7.86 6.27
CA ILE A 85 -20.28 6.59 5.52
C ILE A 85 -19.01 5.80 5.79
N GLU A 86 -17.84 6.45 5.78
CA GLU A 86 -16.55 5.79 6.07
C GLU A 86 -16.55 5.19 7.48
N GLU A 87 -17.01 5.93 8.50
CA GLU A 87 -17.14 5.42 9.87
C GLU A 87 -18.00 4.15 9.93
N VAL A 88 -19.18 4.16 9.31
CA VAL A 88 -20.12 3.02 9.31
C VAL A 88 -19.50 1.81 8.60
N VAL A 89 -18.85 2.01 7.46
CA VAL A 89 -18.23 0.91 6.70
C VAL A 89 -17.05 0.33 7.47
N LEU A 90 -16.18 1.17 8.04
CA LEU A 90 -15.04 0.72 8.85
C LEU A 90 -15.51 -0.07 10.06
N LYS A 91 -16.50 0.44 10.81
CA LYS A 91 -17.10 -0.29 11.93
C LYS A 91 -17.62 -1.64 11.48
N LYS A 92 -18.30 -1.71 10.33
CA LYS A 92 -18.82 -2.99 9.81
C LYS A 92 -17.69 -3.96 9.43
N MET A 93 -16.61 -3.47 8.86
CA MET A 93 -15.44 -4.28 8.54
C MET A 93 -14.75 -4.81 9.81
N ILE A 94 -14.63 -3.98 10.86
CA ILE A 94 -14.07 -4.36 12.16
C ILE A 94 -14.92 -5.47 12.81
N GLU A 95 -16.25 -5.37 12.75
CA GLU A 95 -17.15 -6.44 13.19
C GLU A 95 -16.89 -7.77 12.44
N CYS A 96 -16.70 -7.71 11.12
CA CYS A 96 -16.41 -8.90 10.32
C CYS A 96 -15.04 -9.52 10.63
N VAL A 97 -14.06 -8.73 11.09
CA VAL A 97 -12.77 -9.24 11.59
C VAL A 97 -12.93 -9.94 12.94
N GLY A 98 -13.96 -9.61 13.71
CA GLY A 98 -14.27 -10.20 15.01
C GLY A 98 -13.63 -9.47 16.20
N TRP A 99 -13.34 -8.17 16.09
CA TRP A 99 -12.84 -7.38 17.22
C TRP A 99 -14.00 -6.89 18.11
N GLU A 100 -14.03 -7.36 19.36
CA GLU A 100 -15.11 -7.08 20.32
C GLU A 100 -14.99 -5.70 20.98
N GLU A 101 -13.76 -5.23 21.23
CA GLU A 101 -13.49 -3.92 21.85
C GLU A 101 -13.60 -2.74 20.85
N GLY A 102 -14.04 -3.03 19.62
CA GLY A 102 -14.01 -2.07 18.52
C GLY A 102 -12.63 -1.96 17.87
N GLY A 103 -12.39 -0.85 17.18
CA GLY A 103 -11.14 -0.62 16.46
C GLY A 103 -11.15 0.73 15.77
N ASP A 104 -10.08 0.98 15.04
CA ASP A 104 -9.88 2.21 14.25
C ASP A 104 -9.35 1.84 12.87
N GLY A 105 -9.54 2.72 11.90
CA GLY A 105 -9.14 2.48 10.52
C GLY A 105 -9.32 3.70 9.63
N ILE A 106 -8.72 3.64 8.45
CA ILE A 106 -8.87 4.62 7.38
C ILE A 106 -8.88 3.90 6.04
N PHE A 107 -9.60 4.43 5.06
CA PHE A 107 -9.40 4.02 3.67
C PHE A 107 -8.09 4.61 3.12
N SER A 108 -7.34 3.80 2.39
CA SER A 108 -6.06 4.20 1.79
C SER A 108 -6.05 3.87 0.30
N PRO A 109 -5.25 4.56 -0.53
CA PRO A 109 -5.18 4.34 -1.97
C PRO A 109 -4.45 3.03 -2.32
N GLY A 110 -5.10 1.90 -2.04
CA GLY A 110 -4.62 0.55 -2.30
C GLY A 110 -3.94 -0.13 -1.11
N GLY A 111 -4.02 -1.47 -1.07
CA GLY A 111 -3.50 -2.29 0.02
C GLY A 111 -1.99 -2.16 0.28
N SER A 112 -1.21 -1.74 -0.72
CA SER A 112 0.22 -1.45 -0.54
C SER A 112 0.46 -0.30 0.45
N VAL A 113 -0.38 0.74 0.40
CA VAL A 113 -0.31 1.88 1.32
C VAL A 113 -0.88 1.50 2.69
N SER A 114 -1.93 0.66 2.74
CA SER A 114 -2.44 0.10 4.00
C SER A 114 -1.34 -0.66 4.75
N ASN A 115 -0.59 -1.51 4.06
CA ASN A 115 0.57 -2.21 4.62
C ASN A 115 1.64 -1.24 5.14
N MET A 116 1.90 -0.15 4.41
CA MET A 116 2.84 0.87 4.86
C MET A 116 2.37 1.60 6.12
N TYR A 117 1.07 1.93 6.21
CA TYR A 117 0.47 2.47 7.44
C TYR A 117 0.62 1.50 8.60
N ALA A 118 0.31 0.21 8.43
CA ALA A 118 0.43 -0.80 9.47
C ALA A 118 1.87 -0.89 10.02
N VAL A 119 2.87 -0.88 9.14
CA VAL A 119 4.29 -0.89 9.54
C VAL A 119 4.68 0.39 10.28
N ASN A 120 4.22 1.55 9.78
CA ASN A 120 4.49 2.83 10.44
C ASN A 120 3.84 2.93 11.82
N LEU A 121 2.60 2.43 11.98
CA LEU A 121 1.88 2.37 13.24
C LEU A 121 2.56 1.43 14.24
N ALA A 122 2.95 0.22 13.80
CA ALA A 122 3.69 -0.71 14.63
C ALA A 122 5.02 -0.10 15.11
N ARG A 123 5.72 0.62 14.22
CA ARG A 123 6.94 1.36 14.56
C ARG A 123 6.67 2.46 15.58
N TYR A 124 5.67 3.29 15.36
CA TYR A 124 5.30 4.39 16.27
C TYR A 124 4.90 3.87 17.65
N LYS A 125 4.11 2.80 17.72
CA LYS A 125 3.68 2.20 18.99
C LYS A 125 4.86 1.67 19.82
N ASN A 126 5.89 1.10 19.17
CA ASN A 126 7.05 0.55 19.88
C ASN A 126 8.15 1.58 20.15
N CYS A 127 8.26 2.63 19.33
CA CYS A 127 9.31 3.64 19.40
C CYS A 127 8.74 5.02 18.97
N PRO A 128 7.95 5.69 19.82
CA PRO A 128 7.21 6.90 19.42
C PRO A 128 8.12 8.06 19.03
N ASN A 129 9.28 8.19 19.68
CA ASN A 129 10.27 9.23 19.40
C ASN A 129 10.81 9.20 17.96
N ILE A 130 10.70 8.07 17.24
CA ILE A 130 11.09 7.97 15.81
C ILE A 130 10.36 9.02 14.96
N LYS A 131 9.17 9.44 15.36
CA LYS A 131 8.41 10.48 14.65
C LYS A 131 9.21 11.79 14.54
N ASP A 132 9.94 12.15 15.59
CA ASP A 132 10.65 13.43 15.69
C ASP A 132 12.16 13.27 15.50
N GLU A 133 12.76 12.20 16.03
CA GLU A 133 14.20 11.93 16.02
C GLU A 133 14.67 11.12 14.79
N GLY A 134 13.74 10.49 14.08
CA GLY A 134 14.05 9.57 12.99
C GLY A 134 14.65 8.25 13.48
N LEU A 135 15.29 7.50 12.56
CA LEU A 135 15.86 6.17 12.84
C LEU A 135 17.34 6.19 13.26
N SER A 136 17.98 7.36 13.22
CA SER A 136 19.40 7.48 13.58
C SER A 136 19.58 7.25 15.09
N GLY A 137 20.57 6.45 15.47
CA GLY A 137 20.82 6.11 16.88
C GLY A 137 19.81 5.14 17.51
N MET A 138 18.74 4.78 16.79
CA MET A 138 17.76 3.80 17.26
C MET A 138 18.28 2.36 17.09
N PRO A 139 17.82 1.42 17.94
CA PRO A 139 18.07 0.00 17.71
C PRO A 139 17.56 -0.44 16.34
N ARG A 140 18.28 -1.38 15.74
CA ARG A 140 17.87 -2.00 14.47
C ARG A 140 16.48 -2.62 14.59
N LEU A 141 15.53 -2.12 13.81
CA LEU A 141 14.21 -2.71 13.63
C LEU A 141 14.26 -3.85 12.60
N VAL A 142 13.51 -4.91 12.85
CA VAL A 142 13.39 -6.08 11.96
C VAL A 142 11.91 -6.41 11.81
N MET A 143 11.50 -6.78 10.59
CA MET A 143 10.15 -7.21 10.26
C MET A 143 10.18 -8.63 9.72
N PHE A 144 9.11 -9.38 9.90
CA PHE A 144 8.98 -10.75 9.41
C PHE A 144 7.80 -10.84 8.45
N THR A 145 7.94 -11.60 7.38
CA THR A 145 6.88 -11.83 6.40
C THR A 145 7.11 -13.16 5.67
N SER A 146 6.06 -13.72 5.08
CA SER A 146 6.17 -14.98 4.32
C SER A 146 6.96 -14.77 3.04
N GLU A 147 7.59 -15.82 2.52
CA GLU A 147 8.16 -15.80 1.17
C GLU A 147 7.13 -15.55 0.08
N GLU A 148 5.89 -15.98 0.30
CA GLU A 148 4.73 -15.76 -0.59
C GLU A 148 4.05 -14.39 -0.38
N CYS A 149 4.62 -13.51 0.44
CA CYS A 149 3.99 -12.23 0.74
C CYS A 149 3.99 -11.25 -0.45
N HIS A 150 3.02 -10.33 -0.44
CA HIS A 150 3.00 -9.24 -1.41
C HIS A 150 4.26 -8.37 -1.29
N TYR A 151 4.86 -8.02 -2.43
CA TYR A 151 6.12 -7.26 -2.51
C TYR A 151 6.07 -5.90 -1.80
N SER A 152 4.88 -5.36 -1.50
CA SER A 152 4.70 -4.09 -0.80
C SER A 152 5.36 -4.06 0.58
N ILE A 153 5.52 -5.20 1.27
CA ILE A 153 6.20 -5.23 2.58
C ILE A 153 7.67 -4.80 2.45
N ARG A 154 8.37 -5.32 1.43
CA ARG A 154 9.75 -4.90 1.14
C ARG A 154 9.81 -3.44 0.68
N LYS A 155 8.84 -2.98 -0.12
CA LYS A 155 8.73 -1.56 -0.52
C LYS A 155 8.51 -0.65 0.70
N ALA A 156 7.62 -1.02 1.62
CA ALA A 156 7.35 -0.27 2.84
C ALA A 156 8.61 -0.21 3.72
N ALA A 157 9.33 -1.31 3.89
CA ALA A 157 10.58 -1.29 4.66
C ALA A 157 11.64 -0.37 4.04
N ALA A 158 11.80 -0.38 2.71
CA ALA A 158 12.70 0.53 2.01
C ALA A 158 12.27 2.00 2.20
N PHE A 159 10.99 2.28 1.97
CA PHE A 159 10.43 3.63 1.98
C PHE A 159 10.44 4.25 3.39
N LEU A 160 10.15 3.47 4.43
CA LEU A 160 10.13 3.93 5.81
C LEU A 160 11.54 4.00 6.44
N GLY A 161 12.61 3.72 5.69
CA GLY A 161 13.99 3.78 6.19
C GLY A 161 14.42 2.59 7.04
N ILE A 162 13.59 1.54 7.15
CA ILE A 162 13.93 0.29 7.86
C ILE A 162 14.98 -0.50 7.07
N GLY A 163 14.89 -0.48 5.73
CA GLY A 163 15.80 -1.17 4.82
C GLY A 163 15.39 -2.62 4.52
N THR A 164 15.50 -3.02 3.26
CA THR A 164 15.03 -4.34 2.78
C THR A 164 15.77 -5.53 3.38
N LYS A 165 17.04 -5.33 3.80
CA LYS A 165 17.83 -6.35 4.51
C LYS A 165 17.30 -6.67 5.92
N ASN A 166 16.39 -5.84 6.43
CA ASN A 166 15.76 -6.00 7.73
C ASN A 166 14.33 -6.59 7.61
N VAL A 167 13.94 -7.03 6.41
CA VAL A 167 12.73 -7.83 6.19
C VAL A 167 13.15 -9.29 6.11
N TYR A 168 12.89 -10.03 7.19
CA TYR A 168 13.25 -11.43 7.32
C TYR A 168 12.14 -12.26 6.71
N VAL A 169 12.48 -12.99 5.67
CA VAL A 169 11.54 -13.83 4.95
C VAL A 169 11.48 -15.19 5.63
N VAL A 170 10.26 -15.61 5.94
CA VAL A 170 9.95 -16.89 6.58
C VAL A 170 9.47 -17.88 5.52
N PRO A 171 10.04 -19.10 5.48
CA PRO A 171 9.60 -20.16 4.58
C PRO A 171 8.10 -20.48 4.67
N ALA A 172 7.53 -20.92 3.56
CA ALA A 172 6.16 -21.41 3.45
C ALA A 172 6.14 -22.95 3.26
N ASP A 173 5.02 -23.56 3.65
CA ASP A 173 4.74 -24.97 3.37
C ASP A 173 4.37 -25.19 1.89
N GLU A 174 4.16 -26.44 1.48
CA GLU A 174 3.79 -26.80 0.10
C GLU A 174 2.46 -26.17 -0.37
N ARG A 175 1.68 -25.57 0.53
CA ARG A 175 0.42 -24.86 0.23
C ARG A 175 0.59 -23.34 0.26
N GLY A 176 1.82 -22.84 0.37
CA GLY A 176 2.14 -21.42 0.44
C GLY A 176 1.82 -20.76 1.78
N LYS A 177 1.65 -21.52 2.88
CA LYS A 177 1.40 -20.97 4.22
C LYS A 177 2.71 -20.81 4.99
N MET A 178 2.95 -19.65 5.59
CA MET A 178 4.10 -19.44 6.48
C MET A 178 4.20 -20.53 7.55
N ILE A 179 5.39 -21.09 7.76
CA ILE A 179 5.66 -22.11 8.78
C ILE A 179 5.94 -21.42 10.14
N PRO A 180 5.08 -21.59 11.16
CA PRO A 180 5.23 -20.90 12.45
C PRO A 180 6.54 -21.22 13.18
N GLU A 181 7.02 -22.45 13.09
CA GLU A 181 8.27 -22.88 13.72
C GLU A 181 9.48 -22.16 13.12
N GLU A 182 9.45 -21.87 11.82
CA GLU A 182 10.50 -21.10 11.16
C GLU A 182 10.41 -19.60 11.49
N LEU A 183 9.20 -19.07 11.69
CA LEU A 183 9.02 -17.71 12.19
C LEU A 183 9.68 -17.56 13.57
N GLU A 184 9.41 -18.48 14.49
CA GLU A 184 10.01 -18.47 15.85
C GLU A 184 11.54 -18.51 15.79
N LYS A 185 12.12 -19.37 14.95
CA LYS A 185 13.58 -19.42 14.73
C LYS A 185 14.14 -18.08 14.24
N GLN A 186 13.45 -17.41 13.30
CA GLN A 186 13.87 -16.11 12.77
C GLN A 186 13.77 -15.00 13.84
N VAL A 187 12.73 -15.03 14.68
CA VAL A 187 12.58 -14.10 15.81
C VAL A 187 13.75 -14.27 16.80
N GLN A 188 14.04 -15.50 17.21
CA GLN A 188 15.16 -15.80 18.11
C GLN A 188 16.51 -15.35 17.52
N ARG A 189 16.71 -15.55 16.22
CA ARG A 189 17.89 -15.06 15.50
C ARG A 189 17.99 -13.54 15.57
N ALA A 190 16.93 -12.81 15.25
CA ALA A 190 16.91 -11.35 15.27
C ALA A 190 17.21 -10.79 16.67
N VAL A 191 16.67 -11.42 17.72
CA VAL A 191 16.96 -11.04 19.12
C VAL A 191 18.44 -11.26 19.46
N LYS A 192 19.04 -12.39 19.06
CA LYS A 192 20.47 -12.67 19.27
C LYS A 192 21.36 -11.65 18.55
N GLU A 193 21.03 -11.32 17.29
CA GLU A 193 21.75 -10.31 16.51
C GLU A 193 21.65 -8.91 17.13
N SER A 194 20.47 -8.54 17.67
CA SER A 194 20.26 -7.27 18.38
C SER A 194 21.13 -7.16 19.64
N LYS A 195 21.17 -8.22 20.48
CA LYS A 195 22.04 -8.27 21.68
C LYS A 195 23.52 -8.14 21.32
N ARG A 196 23.98 -8.81 20.26
CA ARG A 196 25.37 -8.73 19.78
C ARG A 196 25.74 -7.32 19.31
N ASN A 197 24.81 -6.62 18.67
CA ASN A 197 25.04 -5.25 18.22
C ASN A 197 25.05 -4.24 19.37
N ARG A 198 24.21 -4.38 20.41
CA ARG A 198 24.31 -3.55 21.62
C ARG A 198 25.68 -3.68 22.29
N ASN A 199 26.16 -4.91 22.47
CA ASN A 199 27.49 -5.16 23.05
C ASN A 199 28.65 -4.60 22.22
N ARG A 200 28.46 -4.34 20.91
CA ARG A 200 29.45 -3.67 20.05
C ARG A 200 29.38 -2.15 20.14
N VAL A 201 28.19 -1.58 20.33
CA VAL A 201 27.99 -0.13 20.50
C VAL A 201 28.40 0.33 21.91
N ASP A 202 28.26 -0.55 22.92
CA ASP A 202 28.72 -0.33 24.29
C ASP A 202 30.23 -0.60 24.50
N CYS A 203 30.97 -1.05 23.48
CA CYS A 203 32.42 -1.14 23.55
C CYS A 203 32.98 0.29 23.34
N PRO A 204 33.39 1.00 24.41
CA PRO A 204 33.43 2.44 24.37
C PRO A 204 34.58 2.94 23.51
N ARG A 205 34.36 4.13 22.97
CA ARG A 205 35.31 5.13 22.46
C ARG A 205 36.50 5.38 23.41
N LYS A 206 37.31 4.37 23.71
CA LYS A 206 38.62 4.47 24.36
C LYS A 206 39.70 4.44 23.29
N ARG A 207 39.78 5.50 22.47
CA ARG A 207 40.92 5.87 21.60
C ARG A 207 40.50 7.05 20.74
N CYS A 208 40.51 8.25 21.31
CA CYS A 208 40.64 9.54 20.60
C CYS A 208 40.56 10.69 21.62
N ALA A 209 41.53 10.75 22.53
CA ALA A 209 41.78 11.93 23.36
C ALA A 209 43.21 11.88 23.91
N LYS A 210 44.21 11.90 23.01
CA LYS A 210 45.60 12.31 23.30
C LYS A 210 46.27 12.75 21.99
N SER A 211 46.09 14.01 21.61
CA SER A 211 47.10 14.82 20.92
C SER A 211 46.55 16.23 20.67
N LYS A 212 46.71 17.11 21.65
CA LYS A 212 47.15 18.49 21.50
C LYS A 212 47.87 18.88 22.79
#